data_AF-A0A954PSC4-F1
#
_entry.id   AF-A0A954PSC4-F1
#
_cell.length_a   1.000
_cell.length_b   1.000
_cell.length_c   1.000
_cell.angle_alpha   90.00
_cell.angle_beta   90.00
_cell.angle_gamma   90.00
#
_symmetry.space_group_name_H-M   'P 1'
#
loop_
_entity.id
_entity.type
_entity.pdbx_description
1 polymer ?
#
loop_
_entity_poly.entity_id
_entity_poly.type
_entity_poly.pdbx_seq_one_letter_code
_entity_poly.pdbx_strand_id
1 'polypeptide(L)'
;MSVTLCREDGTYEGGRQLTATWRVSRVKMDSVTAIEVSVLWYTEGKGDMDLHVHHFARFESDQIRRSGLADAQSLTCTLPATPLSYHGRLIRLRWCVRMRVFLSDGREIVTDQPFYLVAPQSIEKGSASVIGADRRGRV
;
A
#
# COMPACT_ATOMS: atom_id res chain seq x y z
N MET A 1 1.52 -8.08 16.62
CA MET A 1 1.61 -8.13 15.14
C MET A 1 2.22 -6.84 14.62
N SER A 2 2.83 -6.88 13.44
CA SER A 2 3.39 -5.69 12.80
C SER A 2 3.34 -5.82 11.28
N VAL A 3 3.22 -4.68 10.61
CA VAL A 3 3.32 -4.54 9.16
C VAL A 3 4.41 -3.51 8.87
N THR A 4 5.30 -3.82 7.95
CA THR A 4 6.43 -2.98 7.55
C THR A 4 6.37 -2.79 6.04
N LEU A 5 6.52 -1.54 5.60
CA LEU A 5 6.54 -1.18 4.18
C LEU A 5 7.97 -1.29 3.63
N CYS A 6 8.11 -1.60 2.34
CA CYS A 6 9.43 -1.64 1.70
C CYS A 6 10.10 -0.28 1.54
N ARG A 7 9.36 0.83 1.72
CA ARG A 7 9.89 2.19 1.73
C ARG A 7 9.69 2.83 3.09
N GLU A 8 10.77 3.35 3.64
CA GLU A 8 10.78 3.97 4.98
C GLU A 8 9.99 5.30 5.02
N ASP A 9 9.98 6.05 3.91
CA ASP A 9 9.23 7.30 3.76
C ASP A 9 7.71 7.08 3.58
N GLY A 10 7.29 5.83 3.41
CA GLY A 10 5.91 5.46 3.16
C GLY A 10 5.30 6.12 1.93
N THR A 11 6.09 6.58 0.95
CA THR A 11 5.59 7.29 -0.23
C THR A 11 5.79 6.47 -1.50
N TYR A 12 4.70 6.28 -2.23
CA TYR A 12 4.65 5.45 -3.43
C TYR A 12 4.00 6.20 -4.58
N GLU A 13 4.54 6.02 -5.79
CA GLU A 13 3.94 6.56 -7.00
C GLU A 13 2.92 5.58 -7.59
N GLY A 14 1.87 6.10 -8.20
CA GLY A 14 0.91 5.31 -8.98
C GLY A 14 1.59 4.48 -10.06
N GLY A 15 1.14 3.23 -10.25
CA GLY A 15 1.72 2.30 -11.21
C GLY A 15 3.04 1.65 -10.76
N ARG A 16 3.56 1.98 -9.58
CA ARG A 16 4.73 1.31 -8.99
C ARG A 16 4.32 0.18 -8.04
N GLN A 17 5.28 -0.69 -7.77
CA GLN A 17 5.08 -1.83 -6.88
C GLN A 17 5.25 -1.42 -5.41
N LEU A 18 4.34 -1.92 -4.57
CA LEU A 18 4.45 -1.90 -3.12
C LEU A 18 4.68 -3.35 -2.65
N THR A 19 5.64 -3.52 -1.76
CA THR A 19 5.83 -4.75 -0.98
C THR A 19 5.70 -4.40 0.49
N ALA A 20 4.88 -5.16 1.19
CA ALA A 20 4.72 -5.07 2.64
C ALA A 20 5.07 -6.42 3.27
N THR A 21 5.86 -6.38 4.33
CA THR A 21 6.19 -7.55 5.15
C THR A 21 5.36 -7.49 6.42
N TRP A 22 4.79 -8.61 6.84
CA TRP A 22 3.94 -8.69 8.01
C TRP A 22 4.29 -9.90 8.86
N ARG A 23 3.99 -9.80 10.16
CA ARG A 23 4.16 -10.88 11.13
C ARG A 23 3.09 -10.84 12.22
N VAL A 24 2.65 -12.01 12.65
CA VAL A 24 1.81 -12.15 13.85
C VAL A 24 2.69 -12.59 15.01
N SER A 25 2.48 -11.97 16.16
CA SER A 25 3.20 -12.30 17.39
C SER A 25 2.24 -12.19 18.56
N ARG A 26 2.52 -12.94 19.63
CA ARG A 26 1.75 -12.94 20.89
C ARG A 26 0.29 -13.43 20.75
N VAL A 27 0.04 -14.31 19.78
CA VAL A 27 -1.25 -15.01 19.60
C VAL A 27 -0.98 -16.51 19.53
N LYS A 28 -1.84 -17.32 20.17
CA LYS A 28 -1.72 -18.77 20.09
C LYS A 28 -2.13 -19.24 18.69
N MET A 29 -1.30 -20.04 18.05
CA MET A 29 -1.54 -20.54 16.69
C MET A 29 -2.90 -21.23 16.53
N ASP A 30 -3.29 -22.06 17.50
CA ASP A 30 -4.59 -22.75 17.49
C ASP A 30 -5.80 -21.84 17.69
N SER A 31 -5.58 -20.61 18.15
CA SER A 31 -6.66 -19.63 18.27
C SER A 31 -6.89 -18.83 17.00
N VAL A 32 -5.97 -18.86 16.03
CA VAL A 32 -6.09 -18.11 14.78
C VAL A 32 -6.91 -18.91 13.77
N THR A 33 -8.03 -18.35 13.31
CA THR A 33 -8.87 -18.97 12.28
C THR A 33 -8.50 -18.47 10.90
N ALA A 34 -8.13 -17.20 10.76
CA ALA A 34 -7.65 -16.63 9.52
C ALA A 34 -6.82 -15.35 9.73
N ILE A 35 -6.04 -15.01 8.70
CA ILE A 35 -5.35 -13.73 8.57
C ILE A 35 -5.73 -13.12 7.23
N GLU A 36 -6.11 -11.85 7.23
CA GLU A 36 -6.29 -11.04 6.03
C GLU A 36 -5.26 -9.93 5.98
N VAL A 37 -4.71 -9.68 4.79
CA VAL A 37 -3.84 -8.54 4.52
C VAL A 37 -4.37 -7.84 3.28
N SER A 38 -4.72 -6.57 3.43
CA SER A 38 -5.35 -5.75 2.40
C SER A 38 -4.52 -4.50 2.15
N VAL A 39 -4.35 -4.12 0.88
CA VAL A 39 -3.99 -2.75 0.49
C VAL A 39 -5.30 -2.06 0.16
N LEU A 40 -5.64 -1.02 0.91
CA LEU A 40 -6.94 -0.35 0.78
C LEU A 40 -6.80 1.15 0.93
N TRP A 41 -7.83 1.85 0.49
CA TRP A 41 -8.04 3.25 0.84
C TRP A 41 -9.41 3.46 1.44
N TYR A 42 -9.53 4.53 2.21
CA TYR A 42 -10.80 5.00 2.74
C TYR A 42 -10.82 6.52 2.80
N THR A 43 -12.02 7.09 2.71
CA THR A 43 -12.23 8.50 3.00
C THR A 43 -12.61 8.70 4.46
N GLU A 44 -12.14 9.79 5.04
CA GLU A 44 -12.53 10.25 6.37
C GLU A 44 -12.87 11.73 6.31
N GLY A 45 -13.82 12.18 7.14
CA GLY A 45 -14.22 13.59 7.16
C GLY A 45 -15.70 13.77 7.45
N LYS A 46 -16.23 14.91 7.00
CA LYS A 46 -17.66 15.18 7.08
C LYS A 46 -18.38 14.55 5.89
N GLY A 47 -19.53 13.92 6.15
CA GLY A 47 -20.34 13.24 5.15
C GLY A 47 -20.07 11.74 5.15
N ASP A 48 -20.30 11.12 3.99
CA ASP A 48 -20.15 9.68 3.82
C ASP A 48 -18.67 9.27 3.75
N MET A 49 -18.37 8.13 4.37
CA MET A 49 -17.04 7.52 4.33
C MET A 49 -17.08 6.31 3.41
N ASP A 50 -16.19 6.31 2.44
CA ASP A 50 -16.00 5.23 1.48
C ASP A 50 -14.80 4.37 1.89
N LEU A 51 -14.84 3.10 1.52
CA LEU A 51 -13.71 2.18 1.66
C LEU A 51 -13.63 1.31 0.41
N HIS A 52 -12.42 1.14 -0.11
CA HIS A 52 -12.17 0.25 -1.24
C HIS A 52 -10.88 -0.56 -1.04
N VAL A 53 -10.97 -1.85 -1.28
CA VAL A 53 -9.83 -2.77 -1.23
C VAL A 53 -9.22 -2.89 -2.63
N HIS A 54 -7.99 -2.37 -2.77
CA HIS A 54 -7.23 -2.48 -4.02
C HIS A 54 -6.61 -3.86 -4.20
N HIS A 55 -6.06 -4.41 -3.12
CA HIS A 55 -5.42 -5.73 -3.14
C HIS A 55 -5.74 -6.49 -1.85
N PHE A 56 -5.94 -7.80 -1.97
CA PHE A 56 -6.40 -8.64 -0.87
C PHE A 56 -5.72 -10.01 -0.90
N ALA A 57 -5.22 -10.44 0.25
CA ALA A 57 -4.77 -11.80 0.49
C ALA A 57 -5.37 -12.32 1.80
N ARG A 58 -5.78 -13.59 1.79
CA ARG A 58 -6.34 -14.28 2.95
C ARG A 58 -5.65 -15.62 3.13
N PHE A 59 -5.32 -15.92 4.39
CA PHE A 59 -4.68 -17.15 4.81
C PHE A 59 -5.59 -17.85 5.81
N GLU A 60 -6.05 -19.04 5.46
CA GLU A 60 -6.86 -19.87 6.36
C GLU A 60 -5.96 -20.62 7.36
N SER A 61 -6.57 -21.15 8.42
CA SER A 61 -5.88 -21.88 9.51
C SER A 61 -4.87 -22.92 9.00
N ASP A 62 -5.20 -23.69 7.97
CA ASP A 62 -4.33 -24.75 7.44
C ASP A 62 -3.10 -24.20 6.71
N GLN A 63 -3.25 -23.07 6.02
CA GLN A 63 -2.12 -22.37 5.39
C GLN A 63 -1.20 -21.79 6.44
N ILE A 64 -1.77 -21.13 7.46
CA ILE A 64 -1.05 -20.57 8.60
C ILE A 64 -0.30 -21.69 9.35
N ARG A 65 -0.92 -22.87 9.49
CA ARG A 65 -0.30 -24.03 10.13
C ARG A 65 0.96 -24.51 9.42
N ARG A 66 0.93 -24.53 8.09
CA ARG A 66 2.08 -24.93 7.26
C ARG A 66 3.18 -23.88 7.20
N SER A 67 2.82 -22.60 7.17
CA SER A 67 3.77 -21.50 7.00
C SER A 67 4.41 -21.01 8.30
N GLY A 68 3.86 -21.41 9.45
CA GLY A 68 4.21 -20.83 10.74
C GLY A 68 3.64 -19.42 10.92
N LEU A 69 3.34 -19.06 12.18
CA LEU A 69 2.78 -17.75 12.53
C LEU A 69 3.86 -16.68 12.78
N ALA A 70 5.05 -17.13 13.20
CA ALA A 70 6.16 -16.27 13.59
C ALA A 70 7.04 -15.82 12.41
N ASP A 71 6.98 -16.55 11.29
CA ASP A 71 7.75 -16.23 10.10
C ASP A 71 7.19 -14.99 9.42
N ALA A 72 8.10 -14.12 8.97
CA ALA A 72 7.71 -12.92 8.25
C ALA A 72 7.20 -13.32 6.86
N GLN A 73 5.99 -12.88 6.53
CA GLN A 73 5.35 -13.10 5.25
C GLN A 73 5.26 -11.79 4.48
N SER A 74 5.14 -11.85 3.16
CA SER A 74 5.07 -10.66 2.32
C SER A 74 3.83 -10.63 1.43
N LEU A 75 3.42 -9.42 1.09
CA LEU A 75 2.39 -9.11 0.12
C LEU A 75 2.98 -8.12 -0.87
N THR A 76 2.81 -8.36 -2.17
CA THR A 76 3.30 -7.48 -3.23
C THR A 76 2.20 -7.18 -4.22
N CYS A 77 2.01 -5.91 -4.58
CA CYS A 77 1.05 -5.51 -5.60
C CYS A 77 1.51 -4.25 -6.35
N THR A 78 1.00 -4.06 -7.57
CA THR A 78 1.15 -2.79 -8.31
C THR A 78 0.04 -1.84 -7.88
N LEU A 79 0.41 -0.63 -7.45
CA LEU A 79 -0.54 0.38 -7.00
C LEU A 79 -1.25 1.04 -8.20
N PRO A 80 -2.52 1.43 -8.05
CA PRO A 80 -3.25 2.06 -9.13
C PRO A 80 -2.78 3.51 -9.35
N ALA A 81 -3.16 4.13 -10.46
CA ALA A 81 -2.88 5.55 -10.70
C ALA A 81 -3.72 6.47 -9.80
N THR A 82 -4.90 6.01 -9.35
CA THR A 82 -5.86 6.76 -8.53
C THR A 82 -6.62 5.81 -7.60
N PRO A 83 -7.24 6.32 -6.52
CA PRO A 83 -7.16 7.70 -6.04
C PRO A 83 -5.83 8.01 -5.34
N LEU A 84 -5.35 9.25 -5.45
CA LEU A 84 -4.16 9.71 -4.75
C LEU A 84 -4.47 10.05 -3.30
N SER A 85 -3.49 9.91 -2.41
CA SER A 85 -3.61 10.36 -1.03
C SER A 85 -3.90 11.86 -0.99
N TYR A 86 -4.91 12.25 -0.22
CA TYR A 86 -5.37 13.63 -0.12
C TYR A 86 -5.59 14.01 1.33
N HIS A 87 -5.05 15.17 1.74
CA HIS A 87 -5.12 15.66 3.12
C HIS A 87 -5.78 17.04 3.16
N GLY A 88 -7.07 17.09 2.80
CA GLY A 88 -7.87 18.31 2.87
C GLY A 88 -8.50 18.55 4.24
N ARG A 89 -9.09 19.74 4.41
CA ARG A 89 -9.74 20.15 5.67
C ARG A 89 -11.09 19.45 5.93
N LEU A 90 -11.83 19.15 4.86
CA LEU A 90 -13.18 18.59 4.95
C LEU A 90 -13.20 17.07 4.76
N ILE A 91 -12.33 16.58 3.88
CA ILE A 91 -12.18 15.18 3.55
C ILE A 91 -10.70 14.84 3.41
N ARG A 92 -10.33 13.64 3.83
CA ARG A 92 -9.01 13.06 3.62
C ARG A 92 -9.19 11.69 2.99
N LEU A 93 -8.30 11.35 2.07
CA LEU A 93 -8.22 10.03 1.46
C LEU A 93 -6.93 9.38 1.94
N ARG A 94 -7.08 8.30 2.71
CA ARG A 94 -5.97 7.59 3.34
C ARG A 94 -5.78 6.24 2.67
N TRP A 95 -4.53 5.91 2.42
CA TRP A 95 -4.10 4.58 2.03
C TRP A 95 -3.46 3.87 3.21
N CYS A 96 -3.70 2.57 3.34
CA CYS A 96 -2.99 1.73 4.28
C CYS A 96 -2.85 0.28 3.79
N VAL A 97 -1.87 -0.41 4.38
CA VAL A 97 -1.87 -1.87 4.44
C VAL A 97 -2.54 -2.26 5.75
N ARG A 98 -3.72 -2.89 5.67
CA ARG A 98 -4.50 -3.37 6.81
C ARG A 98 -4.28 -4.87 6.99
N MET A 99 -3.86 -5.25 8.18
CA MET A 99 -3.80 -6.64 8.63
C MET A 99 -4.93 -6.91 9.61
N ARG A 100 -5.70 -7.98 9.39
CA ARG A 100 -6.77 -8.45 10.28
C ARG A 100 -6.46 -9.89 10.68
N VAL A 101 -6.47 -10.17 11.99
CA VAL A 101 -6.31 -11.52 12.53
C VAL A 101 -7.62 -11.93 13.18
N PHE A 102 -8.22 -12.99 12.68
CA PHE A 102 -9.48 -13.54 13.17
C PHE A 102 -9.19 -14.65 14.16
N LEU A 103 -9.82 -14.59 15.32
CA LEU A 103 -9.66 -15.58 16.38
C LEU A 103 -10.90 -16.48 16.50
N SER A 104 -10.70 -17.68 17.03
CA SER A 104 -11.76 -18.68 17.23
C SER A 104 -12.82 -18.26 18.24
N ASP A 105 -12.52 -17.28 19.11
CA ASP A 105 -13.48 -16.68 20.05
C ASP A 105 -14.29 -15.52 19.45
N GLY A 106 -14.18 -15.30 18.14
CA GLY A 106 -14.89 -14.26 17.41
C GLY A 106 -14.25 -12.88 17.49
N ARG A 107 -13.16 -12.71 18.25
CA ARG A 107 -12.41 -11.45 18.24
C ARG A 107 -11.65 -11.25 16.95
N GLU A 108 -11.49 -9.98 16.61
CA GLU A 108 -10.65 -9.54 15.51
C GLU A 108 -9.60 -8.57 16.04
N ILE A 109 -8.35 -8.78 15.64
CA ILE A 109 -7.26 -7.84 15.91
C ILE A 109 -6.92 -7.17 14.57
N VAL A 110 -6.91 -5.83 14.56
CA VAL A 110 -6.61 -5.03 13.35
C VAL A 110 -5.36 -4.19 13.55
N THR A 111 -4.54 -4.07 12.51
CA THR A 111 -3.43 -3.10 12.44
C THR A 111 -3.38 -2.49 11.06
N ASP A 112 -3.34 -1.16 11.03
CA ASP A 112 -3.17 -0.38 9.82
C ASP A 112 -1.77 0.22 9.78
N GLN A 113 -1.06 -0.03 8.69
CA GLN A 113 0.19 0.65 8.37
C GLN A 113 -0.09 1.66 7.25
N PRO A 114 -0.19 2.97 7.57
CA PRO A 114 -0.52 3.99 6.58
C PRO A 114 0.65 4.23 5.60
N PHE A 115 0.30 4.65 4.39
CA PHE A 115 1.23 5.12 3.37
C PHE A 115 0.59 6.22 2.50
N TYR A 116 1.39 6.88 1.67
CA TYR A 116 0.96 7.90 0.73
C TYR A 116 1.09 7.40 -0.72
N LEU A 117 0.01 7.50 -1.48
CA LEU A 117 0.01 7.31 -2.92
C LEU A 117 0.03 8.68 -3.60
N VAL A 118 1.06 8.94 -4.41
CA VAL A 118 1.27 10.20 -5.13
C VAL A 118 1.27 9.98 -6.65
N ALA A 119 1.05 11.06 -7.39
CA ALA A 119 1.20 11.03 -8.83
C ALA A 119 2.65 10.65 -9.21
N PRO A 120 2.87 9.91 -10.30
CA PRO A 120 4.22 9.69 -10.83
C PRO A 120 4.90 11.02 -11.11
N GLN A 121 6.17 11.16 -10.75
CA GLN A 121 6.96 12.30 -11.23
C GLN A 121 7.20 12.11 -12.73
N SER A 122 6.63 12.98 -13.56
CA SER A 122 7.01 13.09 -14.97
C SER A 122 8.50 13.44 -15.05
N ILE A 123 9.33 12.57 -15.63
CA ILE A 123 10.71 12.92 -15.97
C ILE A 123 10.64 13.95 -17.10
N GLU A 124 10.57 15.22 -16.75
CA GLU A 124 10.72 16.34 -17.68
C GLU A 124 12.09 16.99 -17.47
N LYS A 125 13.12 16.35 -18.04
CA LYS A 125 14.34 17.04 -18.50
C LYS A 125 14.80 16.41 -19.81
N GLY A 126 13.98 16.59 -20.85
CA GLY A 126 14.49 16.55 -22.21
C GLY A 126 15.39 17.76 -22.41
N SER A 127 16.71 17.58 -22.30
CA SER A 127 17.67 18.55 -22.83
C SER A 127 17.59 18.51 -24.35
N ALA A 128 16.64 19.24 -24.91
CA ALA A 128 16.63 19.54 -26.34
C ALA A 128 17.76 20.54 -26.60
N SER A 129 18.95 20.04 -26.91
CA SER A 129 20.02 20.84 -27.49
C SER A 129 19.56 21.31 -28.86
N VAL A 130 19.07 22.54 -28.97
CA VAL A 130 18.84 23.18 -30.26
C VAL A 130 20.20 23.42 -30.89
N ILE A 131 20.61 22.55 -31.80
CA ILE A 131 21.74 22.76 -32.69
C ILE A 131 21.33 23.86 -33.66
N GLY A 132 21.64 25.11 -33.32
CA GLY A 132 21.59 26.23 -34.25
C GLY A 132 22.72 26.08 -35.26
N ALA A 133 22.43 25.46 -36.41
CA ALA A 133 23.32 25.48 -37.56
C ALA A 133 23.36 26.91 -38.14
N ASP A 134 24.48 27.60 -37.96
CA ASP A 134 24.77 28.87 -38.63
C ASP A 134 24.91 28.63 -40.13
N ARG A 135 23.84 28.91 -40.88
CA ARG A 135 23.92 29.14 -42.33
C ARG A 135 23.88 30.64 -42.58
N ARG A 136 25.06 31.26 -42.59
CA ARG A 136 25.28 32.51 -43.32
C ARG A 136 26.12 32.22 -44.56
N GLY A 137 25.42 31.96 -45.65
CA GLY A 137 25.89 32.31 -46.99
C GLY A 137 25.20 33.59 -47.42
N ARG A 138 25.96 34.62 -47.82
CA ARG A 138 25.55 35.55 -48.88
C ARG A 138 26.74 36.38 -49.40
N VAL A 139 26.99 36.14 -50.70
CA VAL A 139 27.54 37.02 -51.77
C VAL A 139 29.01 37.41 -51.67
#